data_AF-A0A950MY78-F1
#
_entry.id   AF-A0A950MY78-F1
#
_cell.length_a   1.000
_cell.length_b   1.000
_cell.length_c   1.000
_cell.angle_alpha   90.00
_cell.angle_beta   90.00
_cell.angle_gamma   90.00
#
_symmetry.space_group_name_H-M   'P 1'
#
loop_
_entity.id
_entity.type
_entity.pdbx_description
1 polymer ?
#
loop_
_entity_poly.entity_id
_entity_poly.type
_entity_poly.pdbx_seq_one_letter_code
_entity_poly.pdbx_strand_id
1 'polypeptide(L)'
;MDARSEMLGLIRSRKAGFSLPQPFYNDPDFFRLDLELIWSRDWLFAGHDCELPDPGNFFTLQVGDYPVVVVRDLEGSIRAFHNTCRHRGSRICANDKGAAVRLVCPYHQWSYGLDGKLLFARQMAKDFDKTKFGLKAVACENVGGYIFISLASAPPDFAPLRSLIEPYFAPHRLSEAKLAYEHTIIEKGNWKLVWENNRECYHCAANHPELCRTYPEAPSVTGTDGGADDPEIAGHWARCEAAG
;
A
#
# COMPACT_ATOMS: atom_id res chain seq x y z
N MET A 1 -30.71 -12.59 4.47
CA MET A 1 -30.34 -11.56 3.47
C MET A 1 -28.84 -11.71 3.27
N ASP A 2 -28.31 -11.66 2.05
CA ASP A 2 -26.85 -11.73 1.87
C ASP A 2 -26.20 -10.42 2.36
N ALA A 3 -25.01 -10.51 2.95
CA ALA A 3 -24.29 -9.37 3.55
C ALA A 3 -24.10 -8.20 2.57
N ARG A 4 -23.93 -8.48 1.27
CA ARG A 4 -23.82 -7.46 0.22
C ARG A 4 -25.11 -6.68 0.03
N SER A 5 -26.24 -7.37 0.05
CA SER A 5 -27.57 -6.74 -0.05
C SER A 5 -27.87 -5.87 1.17
N GLU A 6 -27.49 -6.33 2.37
CA GLU A 6 -27.62 -5.56 3.61
C GLU A 6 -26.72 -4.33 3.63
N MET A 7 -25.44 -4.48 3.30
CA MET A 7 -24.49 -3.37 3.17
C MET A 7 -25.02 -2.33 2.18
N LEU A 8 -25.50 -2.75 1.01
CA LEU A 8 -26.07 -1.84 0.02
C LEU A 8 -27.30 -1.10 0.54
N GLY A 9 -28.15 -1.77 1.32
CA GLY A 9 -29.28 -1.14 2.01
C GLY A 9 -28.83 -0.02 2.94
N LEU A 10 -27.83 -0.29 3.78
CA LEU A 10 -27.28 0.69 4.72
C LEU A 10 -26.55 1.85 4.02
N ILE A 11 -25.84 1.59 2.92
CA ILE A 11 -25.22 2.64 2.09
C ILE A 11 -26.30 3.57 1.54
N ARG A 12 -27.40 3.02 1.01
CA ARG A 12 -28.50 3.80 0.42
C ARG A 12 -29.26 4.62 1.46
N SER A 13 -29.38 4.12 2.69
CA SER A 13 -30.03 4.84 3.78
C SER A 13 -29.06 5.69 4.62
N ARG A 14 -27.79 5.84 4.19
CA ARG A 14 -26.79 6.60 4.95
C ARG A 14 -27.22 8.06 5.08
N LYS A 15 -27.23 8.58 6.31
CA LYS A 15 -27.52 9.98 6.61
C LYS A 15 -26.27 10.84 6.40
N ALA A 16 -26.33 11.83 5.52
CA ALA A 16 -25.23 12.77 5.32
C ALA A 16 -24.95 13.58 6.60
N GLY A 17 -23.68 13.83 6.91
CA GLY A 17 -23.24 14.52 8.13
C GLY A 17 -23.20 13.66 9.40
N PHE A 18 -23.41 12.35 9.30
CA PHE A 18 -23.33 11.41 10.42
C PHE A 18 -22.27 10.34 10.14
N SER A 19 -21.75 9.72 11.21
CA SER A 19 -20.89 8.55 11.14
C SER A 19 -21.62 7.35 10.52
N LEU A 20 -20.87 6.30 10.18
CA LEU A 20 -21.46 5.11 9.57
C LEU A 20 -22.28 4.30 10.60
N PRO A 21 -23.30 3.55 10.14
CA PRO A 21 -23.94 2.53 10.96
C PRO A 21 -22.93 1.54 11.54
N GLN A 22 -23.19 1.05 12.75
CA GLN A 22 -22.30 0.16 13.50
C GLN A 22 -21.72 -1.02 12.68
N PRO A 23 -22.48 -1.75 11.83
CA PRO A 23 -21.95 -2.90 11.10
C PRO A 23 -20.74 -2.59 10.21
N PHE A 24 -20.61 -1.36 9.69
CA PHE A 24 -19.43 -0.97 8.93
C PHE A 24 -18.14 -1.07 9.73
N TYR A 25 -18.20 -0.93 11.06
CA TYR A 25 -17.01 -0.94 11.90
C TYR A 25 -16.69 -2.31 12.50
N ASN A 26 -17.69 -3.15 12.73
CA ASN A 26 -17.50 -4.36 13.53
C ASN A 26 -18.13 -5.64 12.97
N ASP A 27 -18.82 -5.60 11.82
CA ASP A 27 -19.37 -6.80 11.20
C ASP A 27 -18.29 -7.54 10.36
N PRO A 28 -18.01 -8.82 10.65
CA PRO A 28 -16.98 -9.59 9.94
C PRO A 28 -17.27 -9.82 8.45
N ASP A 29 -18.53 -9.91 8.06
CA ASP A 29 -18.91 -10.09 6.65
C ASP A 29 -18.77 -8.77 5.89
N PHE A 30 -19.03 -7.63 6.54
CA PHE A 30 -18.74 -6.32 5.95
C PHE A 30 -17.24 -6.10 5.79
N PHE A 31 -16.42 -6.55 6.75
CA PHE A 31 -14.98 -6.49 6.61
C PHE A 31 -14.46 -7.34 5.43
N ARG A 32 -15.03 -8.54 5.20
CA ARG A 32 -14.72 -9.34 4.01
C ARG A 32 -15.09 -8.62 2.71
N LEU A 33 -16.23 -7.94 2.70
CA LEU A 33 -16.64 -7.12 1.56
C LEU A 33 -15.70 -5.92 1.36
N ASP A 34 -15.22 -5.27 2.41
CA ASP A 34 -14.20 -4.20 2.29
C ASP A 34 -12.94 -4.76 1.60
N LEU A 35 -12.46 -5.94 2.01
CA LEU A 35 -11.29 -6.59 1.38
C LEU A 35 -11.52 -6.88 -0.11
N GLU A 36 -12.69 -7.42 -0.48
CA GLU A 36 -13.05 -7.71 -1.88
C GLU A 36 -13.26 -6.45 -2.72
N LEU A 37 -13.93 -5.44 -2.17
CA LEU A 37 -14.45 -4.33 -2.95
C LEU A 37 -13.54 -3.10 -2.96
N ILE A 38 -12.61 -3.00 -2.00
CA ILE A 38 -11.69 -1.86 -1.86
C ILE A 38 -10.25 -2.37 -1.95
N TRP A 39 -9.80 -3.14 -0.96
CA TRP A 39 -8.38 -3.49 -0.81
C TRP A 39 -7.83 -4.36 -1.94
N SER A 40 -8.67 -5.15 -2.60
CA SER A 40 -8.24 -5.98 -3.74
C SER A 40 -8.41 -5.32 -5.11
N ARG A 41 -8.93 -4.07 -5.17
CA ARG A 41 -9.30 -3.41 -6.44
C ARG A 41 -8.49 -2.18 -6.76
N ASP A 42 -8.15 -1.38 -5.76
CA ASP A 42 -7.48 -0.09 -5.94
C ASP A 42 -5.96 -0.21 -5.87
N TRP A 43 -5.27 0.91 -6.07
CA TRP A 43 -3.85 1.06 -5.83
C TRP A 43 -3.57 1.29 -4.35
N LEU A 44 -2.65 0.51 -3.78
CA LEU A 44 -2.25 0.56 -2.39
C LEU A 44 -0.80 1.02 -2.29
N PHE A 45 -0.52 1.98 -1.41
CA PHE A 45 0.85 2.28 -1.03
C PHE A 45 1.48 1.07 -0.34
N ALA A 46 2.66 0.65 -0.81
CA ALA A 46 3.33 -0.57 -0.35
C ALA A 46 4.62 -0.29 0.42
N GLY A 47 5.30 0.81 0.12
CA GLY A 47 6.60 1.16 0.70
C GLY A 47 7.37 2.14 -0.18
N HIS A 48 8.64 2.33 0.13
CA HIS A 48 9.51 3.26 -0.58
C HIS A 48 10.62 2.55 -1.37
N ASP A 49 11.03 3.17 -2.47
CA ASP A 49 12.13 2.69 -3.33
C ASP A 49 13.45 2.52 -2.55
N CYS A 50 13.74 3.43 -1.62
CA CYS A 50 14.95 3.41 -0.80
C CYS A 50 15.01 2.27 0.23
N GLU A 51 13.92 1.52 0.42
CA GLU A 51 13.93 0.27 1.17
C GLU A 51 14.54 -0.89 0.37
N LEU A 52 14.71 -0.70 -0.94
CA LEU A 52 15.25 -1.65 -1.90
C LEU A 52 16.49 -1.05 -2.59
N PRO A 53 17.58 -0.71 -1.90
CA PRO A 53 18.69 0.02 -2.51
C PRO A 53 19.39 -0.76 -3.63
N ASP A 54 19.51 -2.08 -3.50
CA ASP A 54 20.26 -2.93 -4.43
C ASP A 54 19.39 -3.97 -5.15
N PRO A 55 19.77 -4.42 -6.36
CA PRO A 55 19.17 -5.58 -7.01
C PRO A 55 19.08 -6.80 -6.09
N GLY A 56 17.93 -7.46 -6.08
CA GLY A 56 17.65 -8.59 -5.22
C GLY A 56 17.20 -8.24 -3.81
N ASN A 57 17.28 -6.97 -3.40
CA ASN A 57 16.59 -6.52 -2.18
C ASN A 57 15.10 -6.70 -2.36
N PHE A 58 14.43 -7.14 -1.30
CA PHE A 58 13.00 -7.31 -1.25
C PHE A 58 12.44 -6.94 0.13
N PHE A 59 11.17 -6.58 0.15
CA PHE A 59 10.34 -6.61 1.35
C PHE A 59 9.04 -7.37 1.07
N THR A 60 8.37 -7.83 2.11
CA THR A 60 7.09 -8.52 2.03
C THR A 60 6.02 -7.76 2.79
N LEU A 61 4.80 -7.79 2.28
CA LEU A 61 3.63 -7.26 2.97
C LEU A 61 2.45 -8.23 2.89
N GLN A 62 1.49 -8.04 3.80
CA GLN A 62 0.25 -8.81 3.85
C GLN A 62 -0.93 -7.87 3.60
N VAL A 63 -1.67 -8.08 2.52
CA VAL A 63 -2.90 -7.33 2.19
C VAL A 63 -4.09 -8.25 2.31
N GLY A 64 -4.85 -8.14 3.40
CA GLY A 64 -5.88 -9.13 3.73
C GLY A 64 -5.28 -10.53 3.75
N ASP A 65 -5.79 -11.43 2.90
CA ASP A 65 -5.30 -12.81 2.77
C ASP A 65 -4.13 -12.98 1.76
N TYR A 66 -3.71 -11.91 1.09
CA TYR A 66 -2.71 -11.97 0.02
C TYR A 66 -1.30 -11.60 0.51
N PRO A 67 -0.37 -12.57 0.60
CA PRO A 67 1.03 -12.26 0.84
C PRO A 67 1.68 -11.78 -0.46
N VAL A 68 2.38 -10.65 -0.39
CA VAL A 68 3.06 -10.02 -1.53
C VAL A 68 4.55 -9.91 -1.21
N VAL A 69 5.39 -10.11 -2.23
CA VAL A 69 6.81 -9.76 -2.20
C VAL A 69 7.05 -8.67 -3.22
N VAL A 70 7.70 -7.59 -2.81
CA VAL A 70 8.15 -6.49 -3.65
C VAL A 70 9.67 -6.57 -3.71
N VAL A 71 10.25 -6.56 -4.91
CA VAL A 71 11.66 -6.85 -5.15
C VAL A 71 12.23 -5.92 -6.23
N ARG A 72 13.48 -5.49 -6.07
CA ARG A 72 14.24 -4.88 -7.17
C ARG A 72 14.87 -5.96 -8.02
N ASP A 73 14.60 -5.97 -9.32
CA ASP A 73 15.20 -6.92 -10.25
C ASP A 73 16.65 -6.54 -10.62
N LEU A 74 17.28 -7.36 -11.48
CA LEU A 74 18.66 -7.13 -11.90
C LEU A 74 18.82 -5.93 -12.83
N GLU A 75 17.73 -5.54 -13.50
CA GLU A 75 17.62 -4.37 -14.35
C GLU A 75 17.31 -3.08 -13.55
N GLY A 76 17.15 -3.18 -12.24
CA GLY A 76 16.87 -2.07 -11.32
C GLY A 76 15.38 -1.72 -11.20
N SER A 77 14.49 -2.41 -11.89
CA SER A 77 13.04 -2.20 -11.84
C SER A 77 12.43 -2.82 -10.58
N ILE A 78 11.46 -2.13 -9.98
CA ILE A 78 10.67 -2.67 -8.87
C ILE A 78 9.54 -3.54 -9.42
N ARG A 79 9.40 -4.75 -8.89
CA ARG A 79 8.37 -5.72 -9.25
C ARG A 79 7.67 -6.24 -8.01
N ALA A 80 6.39 -6.60 -8.15
CA ALA A 80 5.63 -7.26 -7.10
C ALA A 80 5.06 -8.60 -7.58
N PHE A 81 5.04 -9.58 -6.68
CA PHE A 81 4.49 -10.91 -6.94
C PHE A 81 3.71 -11.40 -5.73
N HIS A 82 2.72 -12.26 -5.97
CA HIS A 82 2.18 -13.08 -4.89
C HIS A 82 3.30 -13.96 -4.31
N ASN A 83 3.55 -13.84 -3.02
CA ASN A 83 4.61 -14.57 -2.29
C ASN A 83 4.15 -16.00 -1.98
N THR A 84 3.82 -16.74 -3.04
CA THR A 84 3.21 -18.07 -3.01
C THR A 84 3.79 -18.91 -4.14
N CYS A 85 4.51 -19.98 -3.78
CA CYS A 85 5.12 -20.90 -4.72
C CYS A 85 4.06 -21.59 -5.58
N ARG A 86 4.32 -21.63 -6.89
CA ARG A 86 3.45 -22.26 -7.90
C ARG A 86 3.44 -23.78 -7.88
N HIS A 87 4.24 -24.43 -7.02
CA HIS A 87 4.20 -25.87 -6.81
C HIS A 87 3.05 -26.27 -5.89
N ARG A 88 3.16 -25.93 -4.59
CA ARG A 88 2.21 -26.35 -3.54
C ARG A 88 1.84 -25.21 -2.59
N GLY A 89 2.01 -23.96 -3.01
CA GLY A 89 1.50 -22.80 -2.26
C GLY A 89 2.35 -22.33 -1.07
N SER A 90 3.54 -22.89 -0.84
CA SER A 90 4.43 -22.40 0.23
C SER A 90 4.77 -20.93 0.02
N ARG A 91 4.81 -20.17 1.12
CA ARG A 91 5.44 -18.84 1.12
C ARG A 91 6.91 -18.97 0.70
N ILE A 92 7.40 -18.07 -0.14
CA ILE A 92 8.75 -18.13 -0.73
C ILE A 92 9.71 -17.33 0.15
N CYS A 93 9.41 -16.05 0.37
CA CYS A 93 10.15 -15.17 1.25
C CYS A 93 9.49 -15.17 2.63
N ALA A 94 10.14 -15.75 3.62
CA ALA A 94 9.61 -15.83 5.00
C ALA A 94 9.94 -14.60 5.85
N ASN A 95 11.04 -13.90 5.53
CA ASN A 95 11.44 -12.69 6.24
C ASN A 95 10.69 -11.48 5.67
N ASP A 96 10.41 -10.50 6.54
CA ASP A 96 9.77 -9.25 6.14
C ASP A 96 10.61 -8.45 5.16
N LYS A 97 11.94 -8.54 5.27
CA LYS A 97 12.92 -7.88 4.40
C LYS A 97 14.11 -8.79 4.16
N GLY A 98 14.82 -8.58 3.06
CA GLY A 98 16.06 -9.30 2.79
C GLY A 98 16.66 -9.01 1.43
N ALA A 99 17.71 -9.77 1.09
CA ALA A 99 18.35 -9.73 -0.21
C ALA A 99 18.50 -11.14 -0.75
N ALA A 100 18.22 -11.34 -2.04
CA ALA A 100 18.33 -12.63 -2.70
C ALA A 100 18.72 -12.48 -4.17
N VAL A 101 19.61 -13.35 -4.65
CA VAL A 101 19.94 -13.44 -6.08
C VAL A 101 18.81 -14.13 -6.87
N ARG A 102 18.01 -14.96 -6.20
CA ARG A 102 16.84 -15.69 -6.72
C ARG A 102 15.82 -15.88 -5.61
N LEU A 103 14.54 -15.93 -5.95
CA LEU A 103 13.49 -16.27 -4.98
C LEU A 103 13.37 -17.79 -4.92
N VAL A 104 13.87 -18.41 -3.85
CA VAL A 104 13.94 -19.88 -3.72
C VAL A 104 12.90 -20.36 -2.72
N CYS A 105 11.97 -21.20 -3.18
CA CYS A 105 10.95 -21.77 -2.31
C CYS A 105 11.59 -22.69 -1.25
N PRO A 106 11.34 -22.45 0.06
CA PRO A 106 11.97 -23.23 1.12
C PRO A 106 11.49 -24.68 1.15
N TYR A 107 10.34 -24.99 0.56
CA TYR A 107 9.74 -26.32 0.64
C TYR A 107 10.45 -27.35 -0.26
N HIS A 108 10.58 -27.06 -1.56
CA HIS A 108 11.15 -27.99 -2.55
C HIS A 108 12.13 -27.32 -3.52
N GLN A 109 12.62 -26.13 -3.18
CA GLN A 109 13.69 -25.43 -3.90
C GLN A 109 13.36 -25.16 -5.37
N TRP A 110 12.07 -24.93 -5.67
CA TRP A 110 11.71 -24.24 -6.92
C TRP A 110 12.29 -22.83 -6.87
N SER A 111 13.10 -22.49 -7.86
CA SER A 111 13.85 -21.23 -7.90
C SER A 111 13.30 -20.34 -8.99
N TYR A 112 12.91 -19.14 -8.62
CA TYR A 112 12.40 -18.12 -9.51
C TYR A 112 13.44 -17.01 -9.69
N GLY A 113 13.46 -16.40 -10.87
CA GLY A 113 14.16 -15.14 -11.10
C GLY A 113 13.51 -14.00 -10.32
N LEU A 114 14.22 -12.87 -10.22
CA LEU A 114 13.66 -11.63 -9.65
C LEU A 114 12.58 -11.02 -10.56
N ASP A 115 12.52 -11.47 -11.82
CA ASP A 115 11.45 -11.21 -12.79
C ASP A 115 10.24 -12.17 -12.63
N GLY A 116 10.28 -13.08 -11.64
CA GLY A 116 9.22 -14.03 -11.34
C GLY A 116 9.20 -15.29 -12.22
N LYS A 117 10.07 -15.42 -13.22
CA LYS A 117 10.09 -16.62 -14.09
C LYS A 117 10.61 -17.83 -13.32
N LEU A 118 10.01 -19.01 -13.52
CA LEU A 118 10.50 -20.26 -12.95
C LEU A 118 11.78 -20.72 -13.66
N LEU A 119 12.92 -20.62 -12.99
CA LEU A 119 14.22 -20.97 -13.55
C LEU A 119 14.52 -22.46 -13.37
N PHE A 120 14.22 -23.00 -12.18
CA PHE A 120 14.56 -24.37 -11.80
C PHE A 120 13.45 -25.04 -11.01
N ALA A 121 13.13 -26.29 -11.37
CA ALA A 121 12.22 -27.19 -10.68
C ALA A 121 12.75 -28.62 -10.82
N ARG A 122 13.08 -29.27 -9.70
CA ARG A 122 13.72 -30.60 -9.69
C ARG A 122 12.68 -31.70 -9.91
N GLN A 123 13.02 -32.72 -10.72
CA GLN A 123 12.26 -33.97 -10.89
C GLN A 123 10.78 -33.77 -11.30
N MET A 124 10.49 -32.76 -12.10
CA MET A 124 9.19 -32.63 -12.75
C MET A 124 9.06 -33.60 -13.94
N ALA A 125 7.81 -33.83 -14.38
CA ALA A 125 7.53 -34.64 -15.57
C ALA A 125 8.29 -34.12 -16.81
N LYS A 126 8.53 -35.01 -17.78
CA LYS A 126 9.32 -34.70 -18.99
C LYS A 126 8.73 -33.56 -19.82
N ASP A 127 7.41 -33.44 -19.83
CA ASP A 127 6.61 -32.44 -20.52
C ASP A 127 6.28 -31.21 -19.65
N PHE A 128 6.92 -31.07 -18.49
CA PHE A 128 6.71 -29.92 -17.61
C PHE A 128 7.23 -28.62 -18.22
N ASP A 129 6.30 -27.77 -18.63
CA ASP A 129 6.59 -26.45 -19.18
C ASP A 129 6.70 -25.39 -18.07
N LYS A 130 7.94 -25.05 -17.69
CA LYS A 130 8.24 -24.03 -16.67
C LYS A 130 7.62 -22.67 -16.96
N THR A 131 7.37 -22.33 -18.23
CA THR A 131 6.84 -21.01 -18.61
C THR A 131 5.43 -20.77 -18.07
N LYS A 132 4.67 -21.85 -17.80
CA LYS A 132 3.31 -21.79 -17.22
C LYS A 132 3.29 -21.64 -15.70
N PHE A 133 4.45 -21.71 -15.06
CA PHE A 133 4.59 -21.76 -13.59
C PHE A 133 5.44 -20.62 -13.02
N GLY A 134 5.59 -19.50 -13.73
CA GLY A 134 6.11 -18.26 -13.15
C GLY A 134 5.24 -17.73 -12.00
N LEU A 135 5.82 -16.92 -11.12
CA LEU A 135 5.07 -16.26 -10.05
C LEU A 135 3.91 -15.44 -10.64
N LYS A 136 2.80 -15.41 -9.92
CA LYS A 136 1.69 -14.54 -10.31
C LYS A 136 2.08 -13.10 -9.99
N ALA A 137 2.17 -12.26 -11.01
CA ALA A 137 2.49 -10.85 -10.87
C ALA A 137 1.38 -10.13 -10.10
N VAL A 138 1.80 -9.13 -9.34
CA VAL A 138 0.96 -8.10 -8.74
C VAL A 138 1.32 -6.80 -9.46
N ALA A 139 0.32 -6.00 -9.86
CA ALA A 139 0.59 -4.74 -10.53
C ALA A 139 1.43 -3.85 -9.61
N CYS A 140 2.43 -3.16 -10.15
CA CYS A 140 3.41 -2.42 -9.37
C CYS A 140 3.84 -1.17 -10.13
N GLU A 141 3.78 -0.02 -9.46
CA GLU A 141 4.17 1.28 -10.00
C GLU A 141 5.10 1.97 -9.00
N ASN A 142 6.09 2.69 -9.53
CA ASN A 142 6.99 3.53 -8.74
C ASN A 142 6.92 4.97 -9.28
N VAL A 143 6.69 5.93 -8.38
CA VAL A 143 6.54 7.35 -8.71
C VAL A 143 7.18 8.19 -7.62
N GLY A 144 8.20 8.98 -7.96
CA GLY A 144 8.94 9.79 -7.00
C GLY A 144 9.54 9.00 -5.82
N GLY A 145 9.78 7.70 -5.97
CA GLY A 145 10.27 6.81 -4.90
C GLY A 145 9.18 6.22 -4.00
N TYR A 146 7.90 6.41 -4.33
CA TYR A 146 6.76 5.75 -3.68
C TYR A 146 6.32 4.54 -4.51
N ILE A 147 6.26 3.37 -3.88
CA ILE A 147 5.85 2.13 -4.51
C ILE A 147 4.37 1.90 -4.22
N PHE A 148 3.60 1.71 -5.29
CA PHE A 148 2.20 1.33 -5.24
C PHE A 148 2.01 -0.06 -5.84
N ILE A 149 1.09 -0.84 -5.27
CA ILE A 149 0.70 -2.15 -5.81
C ILE A 149 -0.81 -2.24 -6.01
N SER A 150 -1.27 -3.12 -6.88
CA SER A 150 -2.68 -3.49 -6.96
C SER A 150 -2.84 -5.00 -7.16
N LEU A 151 -3.76 -5.59 -6.37
CA LEU A 151 -4.12 -7.01 -6.44
C LEU A 151 -5.16 -7.31 -7.54
N ALA A 152 -5.72 -6.28 -8.16
CA ALA A 152 -6.71 -6.42 -9.19
C ALA A 152 -6.13 -7.15 -10.41
N SER A 153 -6.90 -8.05 -11.01
CA SER A 153 -6.51 -8.67 -12.28
C SER A 153 -6.43 -7.67 -13.43
N ALA A 154 -7.19 -6.58 -13.32
CA ALA A 154 -7.18 -5.43 -14.22
C ALA A 154 -7.17 -4.18 -13.34
N PRO A 155 -6.00 -3.68 -12.93
CA PRO A 155 -5.91 -2.52 -12.06
C PRO A 155 -6.44 -1.27 -12.78
N PRO A 156 -6.97 -0.28 -12.04
CA PRO A 156 -7.27 1.04 -12.58
C PRO A 156 -6.03 1.65 -13.25
N ASP A 157 -6.24 2.49 -14.27
CA ASP A 157 -5.13 3.24 -14.88
C ASP A 157 -4.42 4.10 -13.83
N PHE A 158 -3.09 3.93 -13.73
CA PHE A 158 -2.27 4.67 -12.77
C PHE A 158 -1.86 6.06 -13.29
N ALA A 159 -1.95 6.32 -14.60
CA ALA A 159 -1.47 7.55 -15.20
C ALA A 159 -2.09 8.85 -14.63
N PRO A 160 -3.41 8.90 -14.30
CA PRO A 160 -4.00 10.07 -13.65
C PRO A 160 -3.42 10.30 -12.25
N LEU A 161 -3.25 9.23 -11.46
CA LEU A 161 -2.67 9.32 -10.12
C LEU A 161 -1.21 9.77 -10.19
N ARG A 162 -0.42 9.19 -11.11
CA ARG A 162 0.96 9.60 -11.37
C ARG A 162 1.07 11.09 -11.66
N SER A 163 0.28 11.59 -12.61
CA SER A 163 0.28 13.00 -13.01
C SER A 163 -0.03 13.94 -11.84
N LEU A 164 -0.89 13.49 -10.91
CA LEU A 164 -1.27 14.25 -9.73
C LEU A 164 -0.15 14.30 -8.68
N ILE A 165 0.49 13.18 -8.36
CA ILE A 165 1.38 13.06 -7.19
C ILE A 165 2.87 13.26 -7.52
N GLU A 166 3.30 12.95 -8.74
CA GLU A 166 4.72 13.03 -9.12
C GLU A 166 5.34 14.43 -8.91
N PRO A 167 4.67 15.54 -9.25
CA PRO A 167 5.22 16.88 -9.00
C PRO A 167 5.47 17.19 -7.52
N TYR A 168 4.68 16.59 -6.62
CA TYR A 168 4.82 16.77 -5.18
C TYR A 168 5.88 15.83 -4.60
N PHE A 169 6.03 14.63 -5.14
CA PHE A 169 6.94 13.62 -4.60
C PHE A 169 8.38 13.79 -5.11
N ALA A 170 8.57 14.17 -6.37
CA ALA A 170 9.89 14.24 -7.00
C ALA A 170 10.90 15.17 -6.27
N PRO A 171 10.52 16.35 -5.74
CA PRO A 171 11.45 17.24 -5.03
C PRO A 171 12.09 16.61 -3.78
N HIS A 172 11.44 15.61 -3.16
CA HIS A 172 11.96 14.94 -1.97
C HIS A 172 13.10 13.95 -2.27
N ARG A 173 13.34 13.60 -3.54
CA ARG A 173 14.44 12.75 -4.00
C ARG A 173 14.58 11.46 -3.18
N LEU A 174 13.45 10.79 -2.92
CA LEU A 174 13.42 9.60 -2.04
C LEU A 174 14.34 8.47 -2.51
N SER A 175 14.65 8.38 -3.81
CA SER A 175 15.65 7.43 -4.34
C SER A 175 17.08 7.63 -3.80
N GLU A 176 17.36 8.80 -3.22
CA GLU A 176 18.64 9.13 -2.58
C GLU A 176 18.56 9.10 -1.05
N ALA A 177 17.38 8.78 -0.51
CA ALA A 177 17.16 8.65 0.92
C ALA A 177 17.55 7.25 1.42
N LYS A 178 17.36 7.04 2.72
CA LYS A 178 17.39 5.71 3.35
C LYS A 178 16.31 5.63 4.41
N LEU A 179 15.81 4.43 4.67
CA LEU A 179 14.94 4.18 5.80
C LEU A 179 15.75 4.34 7.10
N ALA A 180 15.48 5.41 7.85
CA ALA A 180 16.17 5.71 9.10
C ALA A 180 15.54 4.99 10.30
N TYR A 181 14.21 4.85 10.30
CA TYR A 181 13.44 4.23 11.37
C TYR A 181 12.10 3.73 10.82
N GLU A 182 11.59 2.64 11.40
CA GLU A 182 10.31 2.03 11.08
C GLU A 182 9.62 1.62 12.37
N HIS A 183 8.31 1.86 12.44
CA HIS A 183 7.50 1.48 13.59
C HIS A 183 6.14 0.97 13.12
N THR A 184 5.82 -0.26 13.51
CA THR A 184 4.56 -0.91 13.17
C THR A 184 3.77 -1.15 14.45
N ILE A 185 2.52 -0.69 14.46
CA ILE A 185 1.58 -0.89 15.57
C ILE A 185 0.30 -1.55 15.08
N ILE A 186 -0.38 -2.24 15.99
CA ILE A 186 -1.73 -2.78 15.74
C ILE A 186 -2.72 -1.96 16.57
N GLU A 187 -3.48 -1.12 15.88
CA GLU A 187 -4.62 -0.43 16.48
C GLU A 187 -5.82 -1.37 16.53
N LYS A 188 -6.42 -1.54 17.71
CA LYS A 188 -7.60 -2.40 17.92
C LYS A 188 -8.89 -1.68 17.50
N GLY A 189 -8.90 -1.15 16.27
CA GLY A 189 -10.00 -0.43 15.66
C GLY A 189 -10.16 -0.83 14.18
N ASN A 190 -11.33 -0.56 13.62
CA ASN A 190 -11.55 -0.77 12.19
C ASN A 190 -10.67 0.18 11.36
N TRP A 191 -10.19 -0.25 10.20
CA TRP A 191 -9.39 0.59 9.30
C TRP A 191 -10.07 1.93 8.96
N LYS A 192 -11.41 1.95 8.87
CA LYS A 192 -12.17 3.18 8.64
C LYS A 192 -12.08 4.16 9.81
N LEU A 193 -12.01 3.67 11.05
CA LEU A 193 -11.82 4.54 12.22
C LEU A 193 -10.43 5.17 12.23
N VAL A 194 -9.40 4.43 11.81
CA VAL A 194 -8.04 4.98 11.64
C VAL A 194 -8.04 6.13 10.63
N TRP A 195 -8.73 5.95 9.50
CA TRP A 195 -8.89 7.01 8.50
C TRP A 195 -9.74 8.18 9.01
N GLU A 196 -10.89 7.92 9.63
CA GLU A 196 -11.76 8.96 10.18
C GLU A 196 -11.00 9.81 11.22
N ASN A 197 -10.20 9.18 12.09
CA ASN A 197 -9.32 9.86 13.04
C ASN A 197 -8.19 10.65 12.35
N ASN A 198 -7.59 10.11 11.28
CA ASN A 198 -6.51 10.79 10.56
C ASN A 198 -6.98 12.04 9.80
N ARG A 199 -8.24 12.08 9.36
CA ARG A 199 -8.75 13.13 8.46
C ARG A 199 -9.35 14.34 9.20
N GLU A 200 -9.07 14.47 10.49
CA GLU A 200 -9.42 15.63 11.30
C GLU A 200 -8.36 15.91 12.35
N CYS A 201 -8.38 17.13 12.91
CA CYS A 201 -7.57 17.52 14.06
C CYS A 201 -8.42 18.04 15.22
N TYR A 202 -9.72 17.72 15.22
CA TYR A 202 -10.65 18.08 16.28
C TYR A 202 -10.26 17.43 17.62
N HIS A 203 -9.67 16.23 17.59
CA HIS A 203 -9.15 15.59 18.79
C HIS A 203 -7.73 16.05 19.21
N CYS A 204 -7.03 16.87 18.41
CA CYS A 204 -5.60 17.15 18.60
C CYS A 204 -5.28 17.85 19.92
N ALA A 205 -6.01 18.94 20.23
CA ALA A 205 -5.76 19.79 21.41
C ALA A 205 -5.69 19.01 22.73
N ALA A 206 -6.54 17.99 22.85
CA ALA A 206 -6.67 17.20 24.06
C ALA A 206 -5.72 16.00 24.10
N ASN A 207 -5.23 15.52 22.95
CA ASN A 207 -4.60 14.20 22.86
C ASN A 207 -3.14 14.24 22.36
N HIS A 208 -2.68 15.31 21.72
CA HIS A 208 -1.36 15.36 21.07
C HIS A 208 -0.48 16.55 21.51
N PRO A 209 -0.10 16.64 22.80
CA PRO A 209 0.65 17.79 23.32
C PRO A 209 2.04 17.98 22.66
N GLU A 210 2.67 16.92 22.15
CA GLU A 210 3.90 17.03 21.37
C GLU A 210 3.65 17.52 19.93
N LEU A 211 2.61 17.01 19.26
CA LEU A 211 2.30 17.34 17.86
C LEU A 211 1.85 18.80 17.71
N CYS A 212 1.02 19.29 18.63
CA CYS A 212 0.49 20.66 18.62
C CYS A 212 1.58 21.74 18.80
N ARG A 213 2.83 21.36 19.08
CA ARG A 213 3.96 22.31 19.07
C ARG A 213 4.36 22.74 17.65
N THR A 214 4.05 21.93 16.65
CA THR A 214 4.53 22.14 15.26
C THR A 214 3.44 21.97 14.21
N TYR A 215 2.32 21.33 14.55
CA TYR A 215 1.19 21.13 13.64
C TYR A 215 0.02 22.03 14.05
N PRO A 216 -0.56 22.81 13.13
CA PRO A 216 -1.67 23.71 13.45
C PRO A 216 -2.94 22.91 13.74
N GLU A 217 -3.75 23.38 14.68
CA GLU A 217 -4.99 22.71 15.08
C GLU A 217 -6.22 23.26 14.33
N ALA A 218 -6.02 24.30 13.52
CA ALA A 218 -7.09 24.99 12.80
C ALA A 218 -7.77 24.02 11.81
N PRO A 219 -9.10 23.78 11.94
CA PRO A 219 -9.84 22.89 11.05
C PRO A 219 -9.82 23.35 9.58
N SER A 220 -9.72 24.67 9.37
CA SER A 220 -9.54 25.26 8.03
C SER A 220 -8.25 24.84 7.36
N VAL A 221 -7.20 24.52 8.14
CA VAL A 221 -5.89 24.12 7.64
C VAL A 221 -5.75 22.60 7.53
N THR A 222 -6.33 21.87 8.48
CA THR A 222 -6.10 20.43 8.68
C THR A 222 -7.27 19.54 8.24
N GLY A 223 -8.41 20.15 7.88
CA GLY A 223 -9.60 19.45 7.39
C GLY A 223 -9.49 18.98 5.93
N THR A 224 -10.57 18.33 5.46
CA THR A 224 -10.64 17.79 4.09
C THR A 224 -10.82 18.83 3.01
N ASP A 225 -11.24 20.04 3.36
CA ASP A 225 -11.57 21.11 2.41
C ASP A 225 -10.33 21.86 1.89
N GLY A 226 -9.15 21.57 2.47
CA GLY A 226 -7.86 22.13 2.07
C GLY A 226 -7.65 23.55 2.58
N GLY A 227 -6.50 23.81 3.20
CA GLY A 227 -6.15 25.12 3.77
C GLY A 227 -5.88 26.24 2.76
N ALA A 228 -6.24 26.07 1.49
CA ALA A 228 -5.92 27.06 0.45
C ALA A 228 -6.68 28.38 0.63
N ASP A 229 -7.90 28.31 1.16
CA ASP A 229 -8.72 29.49 1.46
C ASP A 229 -8.50 30.01 2.89
N ASP A 230 -7.62 29.37 3.68
CA ASP A 230 -7.27 29.85 5.01
C ASP A 230 -6.29 31.03 4.90
N PRO A 231 -6.62 32.21 5.47
CA PRO A 231 -5.79 33.42 5.33
C PRO A 231 -4.38 33.26 5.92
N GLU A 232 -4.22 32.44 6.95
CA GLU A 232 -2.93 32.21 7.61
C GLU A 232 -2.03 31.35 6.73
N ILE A 233 -2.58 30.30 6.13
CA ILE A 233 -1.87 29.42 5.19
C ILE A 233 -1.56 30.11 3.88
N ALA A 234 -2.53 30.83 3.31
CA ALA A 234 -2.30 31.64 2.11
C ALA A 234 -1.18 32.67 2.35
N GLY A 235 -1.18 33.32 3.51
CA GLY A 235 -0.12 34.23 3.92
C GLY A 235 1.23 33.53 4.11
N HIS A 236 1.25 32.30 4.62
CA HIS A 236 2.46 31.50 4.75
C HIS A 236 3.04 31.09 3.39
N TRP A 237 2.22 30.56 2.48
CA TRP A 237 2.65 30.20 1.13
C TRP A 237 3.20 31.40 0.36
N ALA A 238 2.53 32.56 0.43
CA ALA A 238 3.04 33.77 -0.19
C ALA A 238 4.43 34.18 0.33
N ARG A 239 4.71 33.96 1.64
CA ARG A 239 6.05 34.19 2.21
C ARG A 239 7.07 33.18 1.70
N CYS A 240 6.71 31.91 1.59
CA CYS A 240 7.59 30.86 1.06
C CYS A 240 7.92 31.11 -0.41
N GLU A 241 6.92 31.36 -1.25
CA GLU A 241 7.09 31.70 -2.67
C GLU A 241 7.95 32.95 -2.88
N ALA A 242 7.77 33.97 -2.04
CA ALA A 242 8.63 35.16 -2.09
C ALA A 242 10.08 34.90 -1.67
N ALA A 243 10.34 33.81 -0.93
CA ALA A 243 11.67 33.44 -0.47
C ALA A 243 12.45 32.57 -1.47
N GLY A 244 11.77 31.99 -2.48
CA GLY A 244 12.37 31.14 -3.51
C GLY A 244 12.29 29.66 -3.16
#